data_AF-A0A838IKX7-F1
#
_entry.id   AF-A0A838IKX7-F1
#
_cell.length_a   1.000
_cell.length_b   1.000
_cell.length_c   1.000
_cell.angle_alpha   90.00
_cell.angle_beta   90.00
_cell.angle_gamma   90.00
#
_symmetry.space_group_name_H-M   'P 1'
#
loop_
_entity.id
_entity.type
_entity.pdbx_description
1 polymer ?
#
loop_
_entity_poly.entity_id
_entity_poly.type
_entity_poly.pdbx_seq_one_letter_code
_entity_poly.pdbx_strand_id
1 'polypeptide(L)'
;MMIRPHTNFAARLLAGLLLTATMTGVLLAQPSDAAAQSREQMAEAREHFLNGRKLYESAEYLAAAESFRKAYELSNRTELLYNVGQAYRLADRLEEAEKYFQEYLTEQPDAANAEEVVETIIEIQQAMAARMASVAVQSEPGQRSVFVDNEKEARCKSPCNLSLTPGTYTIHVRDEGWITASQKVSVNSGDKSQLNFRLEKNVVKGALVLHTDVRQGLLRVAPSIERTLPLSEPLRLEPGLHQVEITSGSRGHWRGQITIEPDATTEILVPMQALTDAQQAASPLKSVAYGLGGATLAFVTGAVIMGMQASSTHQALETQRQAFGSVNNELLEQGRSEQFGANLLWGASALTLLSGVGLYVWDWMADGDEPAQAASSSDATSYPEPAPNTGVELLD
;
A
#
# COMPACT_ATOMS: atom_id res chain seq x y z
N MET A 1 26.23 -75.22 10.02
CA MET A 1 25.14 -76.23 9.95
C MET A 1 24.81 -76.64 11.38
N MET A 2 23.58 -76.35 11.80
CA MET A 2 22.82 -76.75 13.01
C MET A 2 23.50 -77.49 14.17
N ILE A 3 23.39 -76.97 15.41
CA ILE A 3 23.21 -77.73 16.66
C ILE A 3 22.41 -76.89 17.69
N ARG A 4 21.20 -77.36 18.07
CA ARG A 4 20.40 -77.30 19.34
C ARG A 4 20.36 -76.00 20.22
N PRO A 5 19.34 -75.80 21.11
CA PRO A 5 18.48 -76.80 21.78
C PRO A 5 16.96 -76.51 21.87
N HIS A 6 16.24 -77.56 22.26
CA HIS A 6 14.79 -77.64 22.45
C HIS A 6 14.37 -77.51 23.92
N THR A 7 13.10 -77.15 24.04
CA THR A 7 12.30 -76.63 25.14
C THR A 7 11.39 -77.64 25.85
N ASN A 8 11.06 -77.33 27.12
CA ASN A 8 9.74 -77.33 27.78
C ASN A 8 9.00 -78.62 28.26
N PHE A 9 8.15 -78.34 29.28
CA PHE A 9 6.87 -78.93 29.74
C PHE A 9 6.94 -79.89 30.97
N ALA A 10 6.50 -79.44 32.16
CA ALA A 10 5.12 -79.39 32.74
C ALA A 10 4.73 -80.74 33.42
N ALA A 11 3.99 -80.84 34.54
CA ALA A 11 2.80 -80.11 34.98
C ALA A 11 2.31 -80.54 36.41
N ARG A 12 1.29 -79.81 36.92
CA ARG A 12 0.13 -80.23 37.79
C ARG A 12 0.11 -79.98 39.31
N LEU A 13 -0.69 -78.97 39.69
CA LEU A 13 -1.88 -78.95 40.59
C LEU A 13 -1.93 -79.79 41.89
N LEU A 14 -2.18 -79.15 43.05
CA LEU A 14 -3.40 -79.30 43.89
C LEU A 14 -3.35 -78.56 45.26
N ALA A 15 -4.47 -77.90 45.58
CA ALA A 15 -5.13 -77.60 46.86
C ALA A 15 -4.39 -77.62 48.23
N GLY A 16 -4.62 -76.58 49.05
CA GLY A 16 -4.29 -76.58 50.48
C GLY A 16 -4.75 -75.32 51.22
N LEU A 17 -5.98 -75.34 51.72
CA LEU A 17 -6.62 -74.39 52.64
C LEU A 17 -5.98 -74.46 54.04
N LEU A 18 -5.63 -73.33 54.70
CA LEU A 18 -5.65 -73.20 56.17
C LEU A 18 -5.30 -71.79 56.71
N LEU A 19 -6.29 -71.21 57.42
CA LEU A 19 -6.26 -70.30 58.59
C LEU A 19 -5.13 -69.28 58.77
N THR A 20 -5.48 -67.99 58.83
CA THR A 20 -5.12 -67.04 59.91
C THR A 20 -6.04 -65.81 59.80
N ALA A 21 -6.90 -65.57 60.78
CA ALA A 21 -6.68 -64.72 61.95
C ALA A 21 -7.35 -63.35 61.78
N THR A 22 -8.30 -63.10 62.68
CA THR A 22 -9.09 -61.89 62.85
C THR A 22 -8.25 -60.63 62.99
N MET A 23 -8.44 -59.67 62.09
CA MET A 23 -8.11 -58.28 62.36
C MET A 23 -9.09 -57.40 61.59
N THR A 24 -10.26 -57.17 62.18
CA THR A 24 -11.23 -56.18 61.73
C THR A 24 -10.64 -54.80 62.00
N GLY A 25 -9.66 -54.40 61.17
CA GLY A 25 -9.17 -53.04 61.12
C GLY A 25 -10.29 -52.20 60.53
N VAL A 26 -11.00 -51.47 61.37
CA VAL A 26 -11.81 -50.33 60.92
C VAL A 26 -10.81 -49.32 60.38
N LEU A 27 -10.55 -49.41 59.07
CA LEU A 27 -9.81 -48.41 58.33
C LEU A 27 -10.67 -47.15 58.33
N LEU A 28 -10.47 -46.29 59.32
CA LEU A 28 -10.98 -44.93 59.29
C LEU A 28 -10.38 -44.28 58.06
N ALA A 29 -11.16 -44.25 56.97
CA ALA A 29 -10.82 -43.51 55.77
C ALA A 29 -10.60 -42.06 56.19
N GLN A 30 -9.34 -41.66 56.35
CA GLN A 30 -9.03 -40.27 56.61
C GLN A 30 -9.46 -39.48 55.37
N PRO A 31 -10.15 -38.34 55.55
CA PRO A 31 -10.51 -37.50 54.41
C PRO A 31 -9.22 -37.19 53.65
N SER A 32 -9.22 -37.50 52.34
CA SER A 32 -8.09 -37.18 51.48
C SER A 32 -7.84 -35.67 51.49
N ASP A 33 -6.58 -35.24 51.42
CA ASP A 33 -6.19 -33.82 51.41
C ASP A 33 -6.96 -33.01 50.34
N ALA A 34 -7.32 -33.64 49.22
CA ALA A 34 -8.15 -33.06 48.18
C ALA A 34 -9.58 -32.66 48.65
N ALA A 35 -10.22 -33.47 49.50
CA ALA A 35 -11.54 -33.18 50.05
C ALA A 35 -11.49 -32.15 51.20
N ALA A 36 -10.34 -31.99 51.86
CA ALA A 36 -10.11 -30.89 52.80
C ALA A 36 -9.90 -29.57 52.05
N GLN A 37 -9.05 -29.57 51.02
CA GLN A 37 -8.77 -28.42 50.17
C GLN A 37 -10.03 -27.90 49.45
N SER A 38 -10.86 -28.78 48.90
CA SER A 38 -12.14 -28.40 48.28
C SER A 38 -13.13 -27.78 49.27
N ARG A 39 -13.18 -28.26 50.53
CA ARG A 39 -14.03 -27.66 51.56
C ARG A 39 -13.55 -26.27 51.98
N GLU A 40 -12.24 -26.09 52.09
CA GLU A 40 -11.63 -24.79 52.39
C GLU A 40 -11.92 -23.77 51.28
N GLN A 41 -11.71 -24.15 50.01
CA GLN A 41 -12.05 -23.31 48.85
C GLN A 41 -13.53 -22.91 48.83
N MET A 42 -14.44 -23.82 49.17
CA MET A 42 -15.88 -23.52 49.24
C MET A 42 -16.23 -22.59 50.41
N ALA A 43 -15.50 -22.68 51.53
CA ALA A 43 -15.66 -21.75 52.65
C ALA A 43 -15.17 -20.34 52.29
N GLU A 44 -14.00 -20.25 51.64
CA GLU A 44 -13.43 -19.00 51.13
C GLU A 44 -14.33 -18.35 50.06
N ALA A 45 -14.87 -19.15 49.13
CA ALA A 45 -15.85 -18.67 48.15
C ALA A 45 -17.08 -18.04 48.81
N ARG A 46 -17.57 -18.67 49.89
CA ARG A 46 -18.72 -18.15 50.65
C ARG A 46 -18.38 -16.85 51.36
N GLU A 47 -17.19 -16.73 51.92
CA GLU A 47 -16.71 -15.49 52.52
C GLU A 47 -16.68 -14.36 51.50
N HIS A 48 -16.09 -14.60 50.33
CA HIS A 48 -16.07 -13.64 49.23
C HIS A 48 -17.47 -13.24 48.76
N PHE A 49 -18.40 -14.20 48.66
CA PHE A 49 -19.79 -13.89 48.31
C PHE A 49 -20.47 -13.00 49.35
N LEU A 50 -20.32 -13.31 50.65
CA LEU A 50 -20.91 -12.51 51.72
C LEU A 50 -20.31 -11.10 51.77
N ASN A 51 -19.00 -10.98 51.55
CA ASN A 51 -18.34 -9.70 51.43
C ASN A 51 -18.85 -8.90 50.23
N GLY A 52 -18.96 -9.55 49.06
CA GLY A 52 -19.52 -8.94 47.85
C GLY A 52 -20.94 -8.43 48.06
N ARG A 53 -21.79 -9.20 48.75
CA ARG A 53 -23.13 -8.76 49.14
C ARG A 53 -23.12 -7.51 50.01
N LYS A 54 -22.28 -7.48 51.06
CA LYS A 54 -22.13 -6.32 51.94
C LYS A 54 -21.69 -5.08 51.16
N LEU A 55 -20.73 -5.23 50.25
CA LEU A 55 -20.24 -4.15 49.38
C LEU A 55 -21.32 -3.68 48.41
N TYR A 56 -22.09 -4.60 47.84
CA TYR A 56 -23.21 -4.28 46.95
C TYR A 56 -24.31 -3.50 47.66
N GLU A 57 -24.67 -3.92 48.88
CA GLU A 57 -25.67 -3.25 49.73
C GLU A 57 -25.21 -1.84 50.16
N SER A 58 -23.89 -1.59 50.20
CA SER A 58 -23.30 -0.27 50.48
C SER A 58 -23.02 0.56 49.22
N ALA A 59 -23.50 0.14 48.05
CA ALA A 59 -23.27 0.76 46.75
C ALA A 59 -21.78 0.85 46.33
N GLU A 60 -20.91 0.07 46.96
CA GLU A 60 -19.51 -0.11 46.55
C GLU A 60 -19.42 -1.15 45.42
N TYR A 61 -20.09 -0.87 44.31
CA TYR A 61 -20.37 -1.86 43.26
C TYR A 61 -19.13 -2.46 42.60
N LEU A 62 -18.08 -1.65 42.38
CA LEU A 62 -16.84 -2.16 41.78
C LEU A 62 -16.14 -3.17 42.71
N ALA A 63 -16.07 -2.88 44.00
CA ALA A 63 -15.49 -3.78 44.99
C ALA A 63 -16.38 -5.03 45.20
N ALA A 64 -17.70 -4.87 45.09
CA ALA A 64 -18.64 -5.97 45.11
C ALA A 64 -18.42 -6.93 43.93
N ALA A 65 -18.28 -6.39 42.70
CA ALA A 65 -18.02 -7.16 41.50
C ALA A 65 -16.75 -8.02 41.65
N GLU A 66 -15.66 -7.46 42.16
CA GLU A 66 -14.42 -8.19 42.42
C GLU A 66 -14.59 -9.29 43.48
N SER A 67 -15.38 -9.05 44.52
CA SER A 67 -15.67 -10.05 45.55
C SER A 67 -16.53 -11.20 45.00
N PHE A 68 -17.54 -10.89 44.19
CA PHE A 68 -18.35 -11.91 43.52
C PHE A 68 -17.54 -12.71 42.50
N ARG A 69 -16.63 -12.06 41.77
CA ARG A 69 -15.73 -12.74 40.81
C ARG A 69 -14.85 -13.76 41.51
N LYS A 70 -14.23 -13.40 42.64
CA LYS A 70 -13.43 -14.36 43.45
C LYS A 70 -14.27 -15.52 43.97
N ALA A 71 -15.50 -15.23 44.42
CA ALA A 71 -16.42 -16.28 44.84
C ALA A 71 -16.77 -17.24 43.69
N TYR A 72 -16.96 -16.72 42.47
CA TYR A 72 -17.15 -17.51 41.27
C TYR A 72 -15.93 -18.38 40.95
N GLU A 73 -14.73 -17.80 40.91
CA GLU A 73 -13.48 -18.51 40.60
C GLU A 73 -13.19 -19.68 41.55
N LEU A 74 -13.56 -19.55 42.83
CA LEU A 74 -13.36 -20.60 43.82
C LEU A 74 -14.47 -21.65 43.84
N SER A 75 -15.71 -21.29 43.49
CA SER A 75 -16.86 -22.19 43.60
C SER A 75 -17.35 -22.78 42.28
N ASN A 76 -16.98 -22.18 41.14
CA ASN A 76 -17.51 -22.44 39.81
C ASN A 76 -19.05 -22.42 39.73
N ARG A 77 -19.70 -21.64 40.60
CA ARG A 77 -21.17 -21.50 40.61
C ARG A 77 -21.60 -20.42 39.62
N THR A 78 -22.13 -20.85 38.49
CA THR A 78 -22.52 -19.99 37.37
C THR A 78 -23.51 -18.90 37.76
N GLU A 79 -24.36 -19.10 38.78
CA GLU A 79 -25.29 -18.07 39.27
C GLU A 79 -24.58 -16.81 39.77
N LEU A 80 -23.30 -16.92 40.14
CA LEU A 80 -22.49 -15.77 40.54
C LEU A 80 -22.10 -14.87 39.37
N LEU A 81 -22.07 -15.38 38.13
CA LEU A 81 -21.76 -14.56 36.94
C LEU A 81 -22.78 -13.43 36.76
N TYR A 82 -24.07 -13.69 36.97
CA TYR A 82 -25.10 -12.66 36.95
C TYR A 82 -24.84 -11.57 38.00
N ASN A 83 -24.47 -11.96 39.23
CA ASN A 83 -24.14 -10.98 40.28
C ASN A 83 -22.91 -10.14 39.95
N VAL A 84 -21.90 -10.74 39.31
CA VAL A 84 -20.71 -10.02 38.83
C VAL A 84 -21.09 -9.01 37.76
N GLY A 85 -21.82 -9.43 36.72
CA GLY A 85 -22.27 -8.55 35.63
C GLY A 85 -23.15 -7.40 36.14
N GLN A 86 -24.09 -7.70 37.04
CA GLN A 86 -24.98 -6.71 37.63
C GLN A 86 -24.23 -5.69 38.50
N ALA A 87 -23.22 -6.12 39.26
CA ALA A 87 -22.37 -5.21 40.02
C ALA A 87 -21.53 -4.31 39.10
N TYR A 88 -20.93 -4.85 38.02
CA TYR A 88 -20.22 -4.01 37.04
C TYR A 88 -21.12 -3.01 36.35
N ARG A 89 -22.36 -3.39 36.00
CA ARG A 89 -23.34 -2.51 35.37
C ARG A 89 -23.63 -1.29 36.25
N LEU A 90 -23.89 -1.51 37.54
CA LEU A 90 -24.14 -0.43 38.50
C LEU A 90 -22.89 0.41 38.81
N ALA A 91 -21.70 -0.15 38.58
CA ALA A 91 -20.43 0.58 38.65
C ALA A 91 -20.10 1.38 37.38
N ASP A 92 -21.01 1.45 36.39
CA ASP A 92 -20.80 2.04 35.06
C ASP A 92 -19.64 1.41 34.26
N ARG A 93 -19.29 0.15 34.59
CA ARG A 93 -18.29 -0.67 33.91
C ARG A 93 -18.97 -1.57 32.88
N LEU A 94 -19.43 -0.92 31.83
CA LEU A 94 -20.35 -1.51 30.85
C LEU A 94 -19.71 -2.65 30.03
N GLU A 95 -18.45 -2.52 29.63
CA GLU A 95 -17.72 -3.57 28.89
C GLU A 95 -17.59 -4.85 29.73
N GLU A 96 -17.24 -4.71 31.01
CA GLU A 96 -17.15 -5.83 31.93
C GLU A 96 -18.52 -6.44 32.23
N ALA A 97 -19.54 -5.60 32.40
CA ALA A 97 -20.91 -6.05 32.64
C ALA A 97 -21.42 -6.92 31.48
N GLU A 98 -21.28 -6.45 30.24
CA GLU A 98 -21.65 -7.19 29.03
C GLU A 98 -20.96 -8.55 28.97
N LYS A 99 -19.64 -8.57 29.20
CA LYS A 99 -18.85 -9.81 29.20
C LYS A 99 -19.42 -10.85 30.17
N TYR A 100 -19.64 -10.48 31.42
CA TYR A 100 -20.12 -11.43 32.44
C TYR A 100 -21.57 -11.90 32.20
N PHE A 101 -22.41 -11.04 31.63
CA PHE A 101 -23.76 -11.43 31.22
C PHE A 101 -23.74 -12.40 30.03
N GLN A 102 -22.85 -12.20 29.05
CA GLN A 102 -22.65 -13.15 27.95
C GLN A 102 -22.13 -14.50 28.45
N GLU A 103 -21.16 -14.51 29.37
CA GLU A 103 -20.68 -15.73 30.01
C GLU A 103 -21.81 -16.46 30.77
N TYR A 104 -22.65 -15.72 31.53
CA TYR A 104 -23.81 -16.28 32.23
C TYR A 104 -24.79 -16.99 31.27
N LEU A 105 -25.16 -16.33 30.16
CA LEU A 105 -26.06 -16.91 29.16
C LEU A 105 -25.44 -18.06 28.35
N THR A 106 -24.12 -18.07 28.23
CA THR A 106 -23.40 -19.18 27.58
C THR A 106 -23.46 -20.44 28.43
N GLU A 107 -23.27 -20.29 29.75
CA GLU A 107 -23.26 -21.41 30.70
C GLU A 107 -24.67 -21.85 31.15
N GLN A 108 -25.62 -20.92 31.19
CA GLN A 108 -27.02 -21.16 31.55
C GLN A 108 -27.98 -20.50 30.54
N PRO A 109 -28.10 -21.04 29.31
CA PRO A 109 -28.97 -20.48 28.28
C PRO A 109 -30.46 -20.54 28.65
N ASP A 110 -30.86 -21.53 29.46
CA ASP A 110 -32.24 -21.73 29.92
C ASP A 110 -32.52 -21.10 31.31
N ALA A 111 -31.68 -20.15 31.75
CA ALA A 111 -31.90 -19.47 33.02
C ALA A 111 -33.26 -18.76 33.05
N ALA A 112 -33.92 -18.75 34.21
CA ALA A 112 -35.25 -18.14 34.36
C ALA A 112 -35.28 -16.63 34.03
N ASN A 113 -34.14 -15.94 34.16
CA ASN A 113 -33.96 -14.52 33.85
C ASN A 113 -33.19 -14.29 32.53
N ALA A 114 -33.06 -15.29 31.66
CA ALA A 114 -32.27 -15.17 30.44
C ALA A 114 -32.74 -14.01 29.53
N GLU A 115 -34.05 -13.83 29.37
CA GLU A 115 -34.64 -12.75 28.57
C GLU A 115 -34.26 -11.35 29.11
N GLU A 116 -34.35 -11.15 30.43
CA GLU A 116 -33.93 -9.91 31.10
C GLU A 116 -32.45 -9.61 30.89
N VAL A 117 -31.61 -10.65 30.93
CA VAL A 117 -30.15 -10.50 30.72
C VAL A 117 -29.85 -10.12 29.27
N VAL A 118 -30.55 -10.70 28.29
CA VAL A 118 -30.42 -10.32 26.88
C VAL A 118 -30.81 -8.85 26.67
N GLU A 119 -31.92 -8.41 27.25
CA GLU A 119 -32.35 -7.00 27.18
C GLU A 119 -31.29 -6.08 27.82
N THR A 120 -30.77 -6.46 28.97
CA THR A 120 -29.69 -5.72 29.66
C THR A 120 -28.43 -5.59 28.78
N ILE A 121 -28.03 -6.65 28.07
CA ILE A 121 -26.90 -6.60 27.13
C ILE A 121 -27.18 -5.60 26.01
N ILE A 122 -28.39 -5.59 25.45
CA ILE A 122 -28.78 -4.64 24.39
C ILE A 122 -28.72 -3.20 24.91
N GLU A 123 -29.24 -2.94 26.11
CA GLU A 123 -29.16 -1.61 26.75
C GLU A 123 -27.71 -1.15 26.96
N ILE A 124 -26.85 -2.06 27.42
CA ILE A 124 -25.42 -1.81 27.60
C ILE A 124 -24.77 -1.42 26.27
N GLN A 125 -25.00 -2.21 25.21
CA GLN A 125 -24.45 -1.95 23.89
C GLN A 125 -24.92 -0.61 23.33
N GLN A 126 -26.20 -0.26 23.51
CA GLN A 126 -26.75 1.03 23.10
C GLN A 126 -26.13 2.19 23.89
N ALA A 127 -25.97 2.04 25.20
CA ALA A 127 -25.35 3.05 26.04
C ALA A 127 -23.87 3.27 25.66
N MET A 128 -23.12 2.20 25.39
CA MET A 128 -21.74 2.28 24.90
C MET A 128 -21.68 2.96 23.53
N ALA A 129 -22.53 2.56 22.58
CA ALA A 129 -22.59 3.16 21.24
C ALA A 129 -22.92 4.67 21.30
N ALA A 130 -23.84 5.08 22.18
CA ALA A 130 -24.20 6.48 22.39
C ALA A 130 -23.05 7.32 23.00
N ARG A 131 -22.12 6.69 23.72
CA ARG A 131 -20.93 7.35 24.27
C ARG A 131 -19.80 7.51 23.25
N MET A 132 -19.88 6.82 22.11
CA MET A 132 -18.87 6.97 21.07
C MET A 132 -18.97 8.35 20.40
N ALA A 133 -17.82 8.97 20.17
CA ALA A 133 -17.71 10.16 19.35
C ALA A 133 -17.64 9.79 17.87
N SER A 134 -18.26 10.60 17.03
CA SER A 134 -18.21 10.48 15.58
C SER A 134 -17.29 11.54 14.98
N VAL A 135 -16.19 11.12 14.35
CA VAL A 135 -15.25 12.01 13.68
C VAL A 135 -15.32 11.79 12.17
N ALA A 136 -15.91 12.74 11.45
CA ALA A 136 -15.91 12.76 10.00
C ALA A 136 -14.54 13.19 9.47
N VAL A 137 -13.88 12.33 8.70
CA VAL A 137 -12.57 12.58 8.12
C VAL A 137 -12.71 12.73 6.62
N GLN A 138 -12.26 13.88 6.10
CA GLN A 138 -12.21 14.17 4.68
C GLN A 138 -10.77 14.47 4.28
N SER A 139 -10.36 14.04 3.08
CA SER A 139 -9.06 14.41 2.54
C SER A 139 -9.16 14.86 1.09
N GLU A 140 -8.25 15.75 0.71
CA GLU A 140 -8.04 16.19 -0.65
C GLU A 140 -6.60 15.88 -1.07
N PRO A 141 -6.38 15.00 -2.06
CA PRO A 141 -7.38 14.17 -2.75
C PRO A 141 -8.05 13.13 -1.83
N GLY A 142 -9.25 12.67 -2.22
CA GLY A 142 -10.00 11.63 -1.51
C GLY A 142 -9.45 10.22 -1.69
N GLN A 143 -10.15 9.23 -1.11
CA GLN A 143 -9.84 7.80 -1.15
C GLN A 143 -8.50 7.42 -0.50
N ARG A 144 -8.13 8.13 0.58
CA ARG A 144 -6.83 7.95 1.26
C ARG A 144 -7.01 7.22 2.56
N SER A 145 -6.04 6.39 2.91
CA SER A 145 -6.10 5.54 4.10
C SER A 145 -5.98 6.39 5.37
N VAL A 146 -6.95 6.24 6.26
CA VAL A 146 -7.03 6.94 7.54
C VAL A 146 -6.64 5.97 8.66
N PHE A 147 -5.73 6.41 9.52
CA PHE A 147 -5.20 5.66 10.66
C PHE A 147 -5.42 6.45 11.93
N VAL A 148 -5.64 5.76 13.05
CA VAL A 148 -5.80 6.36 14.37
C VAL A 148 -4.55 6.02 15.19
N ASP A 149 -3.89 7.04 15.73
CA ASP A 149 -2.63 6.95 16.46
C ASP A 149 -1.57 6.08 15.74
N ASN A 150 -1.07 5.06 16.41
CA ASN A 150 -0.01 4.17 15.93
C ASN A 150 -0.53 2.87 15.33
N GLU A 151 -1.80 2.84 14.91
CA GLU A 151 -2.36 1.67 14.26
C GLU A 151 -1.68 1.37 12.93
N LYS A 152 -1.49 0.07 12.69
CA LYS A 152 -0.88 -0.46 11.46
C LYS A 152 -1.89 -0.60 10.33
N GLU A 153 -3.14 -0.91 10.69
CA GLU A 153 -4.22 -1.10 9.74
C GLU A 153 -5.03 0.19 9.59
N ALA A 154 -5.43 0.48 8.36
CA ALA A 154 -6.29 1.63 8.10
C ALA A 154 -7.71 1.34 8.61
N ARG A 155 -8.29 2.28 9.34
CA ARG A 155 -9.68 2.18 9.82
C ARG A 155 -10.68 2.36 8.68
N CYS A 156 -10.35 3.22 7.72
CA CYS A 156 -11.18 3.51 6.56
C CYS A 156 -10.40 4.25 5.47
N LYS A 157 -11.06 4.45 4.32
CA LYS A 157 -10.63 5.40 3.29
C LYS A 157 -11.51 6.64 3.33
N SER A 158 -10.90 7.82 3.20
CA SER A 158 -11.63 9.10 3.19
C SER A 158 -12.52 9.26 1.94
N PRO A 159 -13.69 9.92 2.04
CA PRO A 159 -14.34 10.41 3.25
C PRO A 159 -14.95 9.26 4.07
N CYS A 160 -14.77 9.29 5.40
CA CYS A 160 -15.34 8.29 6.31
C CYS A 160 -15.64 8.87 7.69
N ASN A 161 -16.49 8.18 8.46
CA ASN A 161 -16.78 8.50 9.85
C ASN A 161 -16.09 7.50 10.77
N LEU A 162 -15.21 7.98 11.64
CA LEU A 162 -14.60 7.20 12.69
C LEU A 162 -15.49 7.20 13.93
N SER A 163 -15.68 6.03 14.53
CA SER A 163 -16.30 5.91 15.85
C SER A 163 -15.20 5.71 16.89
N LEU A 164 -15.01 6.69 17.77
CA LEU A 164 -13.93 6.72 18.76
C LEU A 164 -14.51 6.79 20.17
N THR A 165 -13.86 6.15 21.13
CA THR A 165 -14.20 6.36 22.55
C THR A 165 -13.76 7.75 23.00
N PRO A 166 -14.29 8.30 24.10
CA PRO A 166 -13.85 9.58 24.63
C PRO A 166 -12.35 9.55 24.95
N GLY A 167 -11.60 10.52 24.42
CA GLY A 167 -10.14 10.52 24.51
C GLY A 167 -9.48 11.48 23.55
N THR A 168 -8.14 11.46 23.54
CA THR A 168 -7.33 12.24 22.60
C THR A 168 -6.64 11.30 21.63
N TYR A 169 -6.84 11.56 20.34
CA TYR A 169 -6.31 10.75 19.24
C TYR A 169 -5.53 11.62 18.26
N THR A 170 -4.56 11.02 17.59
CA THR A 170 -3.89 11.61 16.43
C THR A 170 -4.37 10.89 15.19
N ILE A 171 -5.07 11.60 14.31
CA ILE A 171 -5.56 11.04 13.05
C ILE A 171 -4.51 11.27 11.98
N HIS A 172 -4.09 10.20 11.32
CA HIS A 172 -3.12 10.22 10.24
C HIS A 172 -3.79 9.83 8.93
N VAL A 173 -3.52 10.60 7.87
CA VAL A 173 -3.88 10.22 6.51
C VAL A 173 -2.59 9.89 5.77
N ARG A 174 -2.42 8.61 5.39
CA ARG A 174 -1.21 8.10 4.74
C ARG A 174 -1.58 7.53 3.38
N ASP A 175 -0.71 7.77 2.40
CA ASP A 175 -0.80 7.13 1.10
C ASP A 175 0.55 7.15 0.37
N GLU A 176 0.74 6.21 -0.56
CA GLU A 176 1.99 6.10 -1.32
C GLU A 176 2.21 7.31 -2.23
N GLY A 177 3.41 7.90 -2.16
CA GLY A 177 3.74 9.11 -2.93
C GLY A 177 3.18 10.41 -2.35
N TRP A 178 2.65 10.39 -1.11
CA TRP A 178 2.17 11.58 -0.40
C TRP A 178 2.88 11.76 0.93
N ILE A 179 3.02 13.01 1.34
CA ILE A 179 3.48 13.35 2.68
C ILE A 179 2.34 13.06 3.65
N THR A 180 2.63 12.32 4.73
CA THR A 180 1.63 11.96 5.73
C THR A 180 1.10 13.21 6.43
N ALA A 181 -0.22 13.45 6.31
CA ALA A 181 -0.89 14.52 7.04
C ALA A 181 -1.39 13.99 8.38
N SER A 182 -1.18 14.76 9.47
CA SER A 182 -1.54 14.33 10.82
C SER A 182 -2.21 15.47 11.59
N GLN A 183 -3.28 15.18 12.30
CA GLN A 183 -3.98 16.16 13.15
C GLN A 183 -4.47 15.51 14.44
N LYS A 184 -4.21 16.18 15.56
CA LYS A 184 -4.71 15.75 16.88
C LYS A 184 -6.15 16.21 17.07
N VAL A 185 -6.99 15.34 17.62
CA VAL A 185 -8.38 15.61 17.98
C VAL A 185 -8.65 15.09 19.38
N SER A 186 -9.34 15.90 20.19
CA SER A 186 -9.86 15.47 21.49
C SER A 186 -11.37 15.35 21.36
N VAL A 187 -11.93 14.21 21.72
CA VAL A 187 -13.35 13.92 21.62
C VAL A 187 -13.92 13.54 22.98
N ASN A 188 -15.10 14.06 23.30
CA ASN A 188 -15.88 13.69 24.46
C ASN A 188 -17.03 12.75 24.06
N SER A 189 -17.74 12.23 25.06
CA SER A 189 -18.87 11.32 24.88
C SER A 189 -19.94 11.91 23.97
N GLY A 190 -20.21 11.25 22.84
CA GLY A 190 -21.23 11.65 21.87
C GLY A 190 -20.86 12.84 20.96
N ASP A 191 -19.62 13.33 21.01
CA ASP A 191 -19.19 14.46 20.19
C ASP A 191 -19.26 14.13 18.69
N LYS A 192 -19.61 15.14 17.88
CA LYS A 192 -19.55 15.09 16.42
C LYS A 192 -18.53 16.10 15.92
N SER A 193 -17.41 15.62 15.40
CA SER A 193 -16.30 16.45 14.91
C SER A 193 -16.03 16.19 13.43
N GLN A 194 -15.43 17.16 12.75
CA GLN A 194 -15.00 17.01 11.36
C GLN A 194 -13.55 17.46 11.21
N LEU A 195 -12.74 16.64 10.52
CA LEU A 195 -11.36 16.89 10.18
C LEU A 195 -11.19 16.92 8.66
N ASN A 196 -10.53 17.95 8.16
CA ASN A 196 -10.26 18.12 6.73
C ASN A 196 -8.75 18.13 6.51
N PHE A 197 -8.26 17.18 5.72
CA PHE A 197 -6.85 17.04 5.38
C PHE A 197 -6.59 17.46 3.95
N ARG A 198 -5.50 18.18 3.72
CA ARG A 198 -4.96 18.41 2.38
C ARG A 198 -3.59 17.75 2.31
N LEU A 199 -3.44 16.81 1.40
CA LEU A 199 -2.19 16.06 1.25
C LEU A 199 -1.31 16.75 0.22
N GLU A 200 -0.01 16.73 0.48
CA GLU A 200 1.02 17.20 -0.43
C GLU A 200 1.71 15.99 -1.06
N LYS A 201 1.95 16.03 -2.37
CA LYS A 201 2.68 14.96 -3.05
C LYS A 201 4.12 14.94 -2.54
N ASN A 202 4.62 13.76 -2.22
CA ASN A 202 6.03 13.57 -1.95
C ASN A 202 6.77 13.43 -3.28
N VAL A 203 7.26 14.55 -3.82
CA VAL A 203 7.99 14.59 -5.09
C VAL A 203 9.48 14.38 -4.82
N VAL A 204 9.96 13.15 -5.05
CA VAL A 204 11.39 12.84 -4.98
C VAL A 204 12.08 13.33 -6.25
N LYS A 205 12.91 14.37 -6.12
CA LYS A 205 13.58 15.01 -7.26
C LYS A 205 14.78 14.18 -7.76
N GLY A 206 14.90 14.02 -9.07
CA GLY A 206 16.11 13.51 -9.73
C GLY A 206 17.20 14.59 -9.87
N ALA A 207 18.42 14.18 -10.26
CA ALA A 207 19.55 15.07 -10.49
C ALA A 207 19.93 15.10 -11.97
N LEU A 208 20.11 16.29 -12.55
CA LEU A 208 20.63 16.47 -13.90
C LEU A 208 22.10 16.92 -13.84
N VAL A 209 22.98 16.14 -14.45
CA VAL A 209 24.38 16.51 -14.68
C VAL A 209 24.54 16.89 -16.15
N LEU A 210 25.00 18.12 -16.39
CA LEU A 210 25.26 18.62 -17.73
C LEU A 210 26.77 18.70 -17.96
N HIS A 211 27.25 17.91 -18.91
CA HIS A 211 28.60 18.00 -19.45
C HIS A 211 28.56 18.84 -20.73
N THR A 212 29.22 20.00 -20.72
CA THR A 212 29.30 20.88 -21.88
C THR A 212 30.62 21.63 -21.91
N ASP A 213 31.08 22.00 -23.10
CA ASP A 213 32.26 22.81 -23.36
C ASP A 213 31.98 24.33 -23.25
N VAL A 214 30.73 24.73 -23.01
CA VAL A 214 30.31 26.12 -22.84
C VAL A 214 30.83 26.69 -21.51
N ARG A 215 31.73 27.67 -21.61
CA ARG A 215 32.29 28.39 -20.44
C ARG A 215 31.47 29.59 -20.00
N GLN A 216 30.66 30.15 -20.89
CA GLN A 216 29.77 31.28 -20.64
C GLN A 216 28.49 31.08 -21.45
N GLY A 217 27.39 30.81 -20.76
CA GLY A 217 26.12 30.52 -21.40
C GLY A 217 24.99 30.37 -20.40
N LEU A 218 23.80 30.13 -20.93
CA LEU A 218 22.57 30.01 -20.18
C LEU A 218 21.94 28.64 -20.45
N LEU A 219 21.68 27.90 -19.38
CA LEU A 219 20.84 26.72 -19.36
C LEU A 219 19.43 27.13 -18.95
N ARG A 220 18.43 26.79 -19.78
CA ARG A 220 17.01 26.92 -19.47
C ARG A 220 16.39 25.53 -19.43
N VAL A 221 15.66 25.21 -18.37
CA VAL A 221 14.89 23.98 -18.23
C VAL A 221 13.45 24.37 -17.97
N ALA A 222 12.56 24.03 -18.91
CA ALA A 222 11.14 24.30 -18.77
C ALA A 222 10.55 23.53 -17.55
N PRO A 223 9.60 24.12 -16.81
CA PRO A 223 8.87 25.34 -17.15
C PRO A 223 9.54 26.66 -16.72
N SER A 224 10.47 26.67 -15.77
CA SER A 224 10.89 27.95 -15.14
C SER A 224 12.30 27.98 -14.54
N ILE A 225 13.17 27.02 -14.86
CA ILE A 225 14.51 26.97 -14.30
C ILE A 225 15.50 27.58 -15.27
N GLU A 226 16.29 28.53 -14.78
CA GLU A 226 17.35 29.19 -15.54
C GLU A 226 18.64 29.19 -14.71
N ARG A 227 19.77 28.81 -15.32
CA ARG A 227 21.08 28.69 -14.68
C ARG A 227 22.20 29.14 -15.61
N THR A 228 23.19 29.82 -15.06
CA THR A 228 24.41 30.20 -15.80
C THR A 228 25.39 29.02 -15.86
N LEU A 229 26.04 28.85 -17.01
CA LEU A 229 27.05 27.81 -17.23
C LEU A 229 28.48 28.31 -16.92
N PRO A 230 29.39 27.43 -16.45
CA PRO A 230 29.16 26.01 -16.13
C PRO A 230 28.38 25.81 -14.83
N LEU A 231 27.67 24.68 -14.71
CA LEU A 231 26.98 24.33 -13.45
C LEU A 231 28.00 23.94 -12.38
N SER A 232 27.82 24.45 -11.16
CA SER A 232 28.66 24.08 -10.00
C SER A 232 28.20 22.81 -9.29
N GLU A 233 26.93 22.44 -9.47
CA GLU A 233 26.30 21.28 -8.84
C GLU A 233 25.23 20.68 -9.77
N PRO A 234 24.89 19.38 -9.61
CA PRO A 234 23.79 18.77 -10.35
C PRO A 234 22.46 19.48 -10.08
N LEU A 235 21.67 19.69 -11.13
CA LEU A 235 20.40 20.40 -11.03
C LEU A 235 19.28 19.45 -10.58
N ARG A 236 18.62 19.75 -9.44
CA ARG A 236 17.52 18.92 -8.92
C ARG A 236 16.20 19.28 -9.59
N LEU A 237 15.62 18.32 -10.31
CA LEU A 237 14.42 18.48 -11.12
C LEU A 237 13.31 17.53 -10.65
N GLU A 238 12.06 17.93 -10.87
CA GLU A 238 10.94 17.02 -10.66
C GLU A 238 11.02 15.86 -11.68
N PRO A 239 10.50 14.67 -11.35
CA PRO A 239 10.44 13.59 -12.31
C PRO A 239 9.54 13.93 -13.49
N GLY A 240 9.92 13.47 -14.69
CA GLY A 240 9.15 13.64 -15.92
C GLY A 240 9.94 14.27 -17.05
N LEU A 241 9.22 14.62 -18.12
CA LEU A 241 9.79 15.18 -19.35
C LEU A 241 10.07 16.67 -19.17
N HIS A 242 11.32 17.06 -19.37
CA HIS A 242 11.78 18.45 -19.34
C HIS A 242 12.37 18.85 -20.68
N GLN A 243 12.03 20.05 -21.14
CA GLN A 243 12.70 20.67 -22.29
C GLN A 243 13.90 21.48 -21.80
N VAL A 244 15.07 21.17 -22.34
CA VAL A 244 16.34 21.80 -22.00
C VAL A 244 16.82 22.60 -23.18
N GLU A 245 17.22 23.84 -22.93
CA GLU A 245 17.81 24.74 -23.90
C GLU A 245 19.14 25.28 -23.37
N ILE A 246 20.18 25.22 -24.20
CA ILE A 246 21.49 25.76 -23.88
C ILE A 246 21.83 26.85 -24.89
N THR A 247 22.13 28.05 -24.40
CA THR A 247 22.52 29.20 -25.22
C THR A 247 23.93 29.64 -24.87
N SER A 248 24.77 29.85 -25.88
CA SER A 248 26.16 30.33 -25.75
C SER A 248 26.42 31.44 -26.77
N GLY A 249 26.44 32.69 -26.30
CA GLY A 249 26.65 33.88 -27.13
C GLY A 249 25.63 34.03 -28.27
N SER A 250 26.05 34.63 -29.39
CA SER A 250 25.18 34.92 -30.55
C SER A 250 25.01 33.77 -31.55
N ARG A 251 25.66 32.61 -31.34
CA ARG A 251 25.75 31.54 -32.36
C ARG A 251 25.50 30.12 -31.86
N GLY A 252 25.65 29.83 -30.56
CA GLY A 252 25.40 28.50 -30.02
C GLY A 252 24.00 28.41 -29.41
N HIS A 253 23.11 27.63 -30.01
CA HIS A 253 21.85 27.23 -29.39
C HIS A 253 21.65 25.72 -29.54
N TRP A 254 21.25 25.06 -28.46
CA TRP A 254 20.85 23.66 -28.47
C TRP A 254 19.54 23.51 -27.71
N ARG A 255 18.67 22.63 -28.19
CA ARG A 255 17.39 22.30 -27.58
C ARG A 255 17.18 20.80 -27.63
N GLY A 256 16.79 20.21 -26.50
CA GLY A 256 16.46 18.80 -26.40
C GLY A 256 15.39 18.54 -25.35
N GLN A 257 14.82 17.34 -25.36
CA GLN A 257 13.96 16.86 -24.29
C GLN A 257 14.71 15.78 -23.51
N ILE A 258 14.57 15.82 -22.20
CA ILE A 258 15.14 14.82 -21.28
C ILE A 258 14.06 14.30 -20.36
N THR A 259 14.16 13.04 -19.96
CA THR A 259 13.30 12.46 -18.91
C THR A 259 14.12 12.38 -17.61
N ILE A 260 13.59 12.96 -16.53
CA ILE A 260 14.16 12.87 -15.20
C ILE A 260 13.44 11.78 -14.43
N GLU A 261 14.20 10.81 -13.93
CA GLU A 261 13.68 9.76 -13.05
C GLU A 261 13.82 10.17 -11.58
N PRO A 262 12.88 9.77 -10.69
CA PRO A 262 12.96 10.09 -9.28
C PRO A 262 14.18 9.44 -8.63
N ASP A 263 14.90 10.20 -7.81
CA ASP A 263 16.11 9.77 -7.08
C ASP A 263 17.27 9.24 -7.97
N ALA A 264 17.17 9.41 -9.28
CA ALA A 264 18.21 9.01 -10.23
C ALA A 264 19.04 10.22 -10.68
N THR A 265 20.23 9.93 -11.21
CA THR A 265 21.06 10.93 -11.89
C THR A 265 20.95 10.74 -13.40
N THR A 266 20.45 11.76 -14.09
CA THR A 266 20.41 11.86 -15.55
C THR A 266 21.61 12.68 -16.01
N GLU A 267 22.50 12.08 -16.79
CA GLU A 267 23.66 12.78 -17.37
C GLU A 267 23.39 13.10 -18.84
N ILE A 268 23.72 14.32 -19.26
CA ILE A 268 23.67 14.74 -20.67
C ILE A 268 24.99 15.36 -21.10
N LEU A 269 25.43 15.01 -22.31
CA LEU A 269 26.63 15.55 -22.93
C LEU A 269 26.25 16.42 -24.14
N VAL A 270 26.56 17.72 -24.07
CA VAL A 270 26.25 18.70 -25.11
C VAL A 270 27.52 19.46 -25.52
N PRO A 271 28.28 18.96 -26.52
CA PRO A 271 29.46 19.61 -27.05
C PRO A 271 29.06 20.66 -28.11
N MET A 272 28.96 21.93 -27.71
CA MET A 272 28.42 23.00 -28.54
C MET A 272 29.33 23.39 -29.71
N GLN A 273 30.65 23.31 -29.56
CA GLN A 273 31.58 23.60 -30.67
C GLN A 273 31.39 22.64 -31.85
N ALA A 274 31.25 21.34 -31.55
CA ALA A 274 31.03 20.31 -32.57
C ALA A 274 29.72 20.51 -33.33
N LEU A 275 28.66 21.00 -32.65
CA LEU A 275 27.38 21.31 -33.28
C LEU A 275 27.49 22.51 -34.22
N THR A 276 28.20 23.57 -33.83
CA THR A 276 28.39 24.74 -34.70
C THR A 276 29.22 24.45 -35.95
N ASP A 277 30.24 23.60 -35.83
CA ASP A 277 31.12 23.24 -36.95
C ASP A 277 30.38 22.35 -37.96
N ALA A 278 29.58 21.40 -37.47
CA ALA A 278 28.73 20.55 -38.31
C ALA A 278 27.69 21.37 -39.10
N GLN A 279 27.12 22.40 -38.49
CA GLN A 279 26.12 23.26 -39.13
C GLN A 279 26.73 24.20 -40.18
N GLN A 280 28.00 24.58 -40.02
CA GLN A 280 28.75 25.37 -41.02
C GLN A 280 29.29 24.49 -42.17
N ALA A 281 29.54 23.21 -41.92
CA ALA A 281 29.99 22.25 -42.94
C ALA A 281 28.88 21.73 -43.86
N ALA A 282 27.61 22.01 -43.55
CA ALA A 282 26.47 21.57 -44.34
C ALA A 282 26.25 22.47 -45.57
N SER A 283 26.59 21.98 -46.77
CA SER A 283 25.99 22.48 -48.01
C SER A 283 24.48 22.13 -48.02
N PRO A 284 23.61 22.85 -48.76
CA PRO A 284 22.15 22.76 -48.63
C PRO A 284 21.52 21.40 -48.99
N LEU A 285 22.32 20.35 -49.24
CA LEU A 285 21.85 19.00 -49.59
C LEU A 285 22.09 17.93 -48.53
N LYS A 286 22.65 18.24 -47.35
CA LYS A 286 22.90 17.22 -46.30
C LYS A 286 22.63 17.73 -44.89
N SER A 287 21.35 17.76 -44.51
CA SER A 287 20.95 17.85 -43.11
C SER A 287 20.84 16.43 -42.52
N VAL A 288 21.89 15.96 -41.83
CA VAL A 288 21.83 14.73 -41.02
C VAL A 288 22.40 14.98 -39.63
N ALA A 289 21.57 14.62 -38.65
CA ALA A 289 21.78 14.35 -37.23
C ALA A 289 23.21 14.53 -36.68
N TYR A 290 23.41 15.62 -35.95
CA TYR A 290 24.42 15.70 -34.91
C TYR A 290 23.72 16.00 -33.59
N GLY A 291 23.77 15.04 -32.67
CA GLY A 291 23.16 15.20 -31.36
C GLY A 291 22.94 13.95 -30.54
N LEU A 292 23.66 12.84 -30.76
CA LEU A 292 23.71 11.71 -29.82
C LEU A 292 25.08 11.05 -29.88
N GLY A 293 26.05 11.66 -29.22
CA GLY A 293 27.33 11.05 -28.87
C GLY A 293 27.40 10.88 -27.36
N GLY A 294 26.83 9.80 -26.84
CA GLY A 294 26.85 9.47 -25.42
C GLY A 294 25.99 8.26 -25.08
N ALA A 295 26.49 7.06 -25.36
CA ALA A 295 26.12 5.86 -24.58
C ALA A 295 27.06 5.86 -23.36
N THR A 296 26.59 5.74 -22.12
CA THR A 296 25.94 4.53 -21.61
C THR A 296 24.98 4.77 -20.42
N LEU A 297 23.91 3.96 -20.40
CA LEU A 297 23.08 3.51 -19.27
C LEU A 297 21.96 4.43 -18.74
N ALA A 298 20.88 4.55 -19.52
CA ALA A 298 19.53 4.47 -18.96
C ALA A 298 18.59 3.87 -20.02
N PHE A 299 18.37 2.55 -19.94
CA PHE A 299 17.23 1.95 -20.64
C PHE A 299 15.96 2.41 -19.91
N VAL A 300 15.18 3.27 -20.56
CA VAL A 300 13.73 3.11 -20.77
C VAL A 300 13.22 4.36 -21.51
N THR A 301 12.54 4.12 -22.64
CA THR A 301 11.81 5.05 -23.53
C THR A 301 12.60 6.05 -24.38
N GLY A 302 12.53 5.86 -25.71
CA GLY A 302 12.73 6.95 -26.67
C GLY A 302 13.58 6.65 -27.91
N ALA A 303 13.48 5.47 -28.53
CA ALA A 303 14.12 5.26 -29.83
C ALA A 303 13.13 5.56 -30.97
N VAL A 304 13.28 6.71 -31.63
CA VAL A 304 12.74 6.96 -32.96
C VAL A 304 13.79 7.70 -33.81
N ILE A 305 14.22 7.02 -34.89
CA ILE A 305 14.71 7.53 -36.20
C ILE A 305 16.13 8.10 -36.24
N MET A 306 17.03 7.80 -37.19
CA MET A 306 17.14 7.02 -38.45
C MET A 306 18.68 6.86 -38.68
N GLY A 307 19.28 6.04 -39.55
CA GLY A 307 18.89 5.45 -40.83
C GLY A 307 20.13 5.49 -41.74
N MET A 308 20.43 4.38 -42.42
CA MET A 308 21.22 4.27 -43.66
C MET A 308 22.46 5.17 -43.88
N GLN A 309 23.66 4.65 -43.59
CA GLN A 309 24.78 4.48 -44.54
C GLN A 309 25.99 3.92 -43.79
N ALA A 310 26.01 2.59 -43.65
CA ALA A 310 27.02 1.81 -42.94
C ALA A 310 28.34 1.63 -43.72
N SER A 311 28.83 2.65 -44.43
CA SER A 311 30.13 2.57 -45.13
C SER A 311 31.16 3.60 -44.69
N SER A 312 30.76 4.70 -44.04
CA SER A 312 31.69 5.74 -43.54
C SER A 312 32.00 5.61 -42.04
N THR A 313 31.26 4.78 -41.30
CA THR A 313 31.47 4.54 -39.87
C THR A 313 32.83 3.91 -39.57
N HIS A 314 33.38 3.10 -40.47
CA HIS A 314 34.74 2.57 -40.34
C HIS A 314 35.81 3.66 -40.40
N GLN A 315 35.65 4.68 -41.24
CA GLN A 315 36.62 5.78 -41.34
C GLN A 315 36.58 6.68 -40.09
N ALA A 316 35.40 6.94 -39.53
CA ALA A 316 35.27 7.71 -38.30
C ALA A 316 35.91 6.98 -37.09
N LEU A 317 35.71 5.66 -36.99
CA LEU A 317 36.33 4.82 -35.96
C LEU A 317 37.86 4.74 -36.09
N GLU A 318 38.41 4.66 -37.31
CA GLU A 318 39.85 4.66 -37.55
C GLU A 318 40.50 6.01 -37.22
N THR A 319 39.79 7.11 -37.52
CA THR A 319 40.25 8.49 -37.21
C THR A 319 40.23 8.74 -35.70
N GLN A 320 39.25 8.20 -34.98
CA GLN A 320 39.17 8.24 -33.52
C GLN A 320 40.22 7.35 -32.85
N ARG A 321 40.54 6.19 -33.46
CA ARG A 321 41.63 5.28 -33.05
C ARG A 321 43.02 5.90 -33.24
N GLN A 322 43.20 6.76 -34.24
CA GLN A 322 44.43 7.53 -34.45
C GLN A 322 44.52 8.76 -33.53
N ALA A 323 43.38 9.36 -33.14
CA ALA A 323 43.32 10.51 -32.24
C ALA A 323 43.52 10.14 -30.76
N PHE A 324 43.09 8.94 -30.34
CA PHE A 324 43.23 8.44 -28.97
C PHE A 324 44.08 7.17 -28.97
N GLY A 325 45.41 7.35 -28.97
CA GLY A 325 46.39 6.27 -29.00
C GLY A 325 46.00 5.06 -28.13
N SER A 326 45.78 3.93 -28.83
CA SER A 326 45.55 2.55 -28.33
C SER A 326 44.56 2.36 -27.17
N VAL A 327 43.37 1.84 -27.50
CA VAL A 327 42.48 1.17 -26.54
C VAL A 327 43.08 -0.20 -26.17
N ASN A 328 43.17 -0.51 -24.88
CA ASN A 328 43.66 -1.80 -24.36
C ASN A 328 42.78 -2.97 -24.82
N ASN A 329 43.41 -4.07 -25.26
CA ASN A 329 42.76 -5.29 -25.77
C ASN A 329 41.90 -6.04 -24.74
N GLU A 330 41.92 -5.63 -23.46
CA GLU A 330 41.20 -6.29 -22.37
C GLU A 330 39.68 -6.03 -22.40
N LEU A 331 39.24 -4.96 -23.07
CA LEU A 331 37.82 -4.63 -23.25
C LEU A 331 37.14 -5.40 -24.40
N LEU A 332 37.90 -6.13 -25.22
CA LEU A 332 37.36 -6.90 -26.35
C LEU A 332 36.94 -8.34 -25.97
N GLU A 333 37.46 -8.90 -24.88
CA GLU A 333 37.11 -10.28 -24.46
C GLU A 333 35.90 -10.35 -23.52
N GLN A 334 35.54 -9.26 -22.82
CA GLN A 334 34.43 -9.26 -21.87
C GLN A 334 33.04 -9.23 -22.54
N GLY A 335 32.97 -9.06 -23.87
CA GLY A 335 31.71 -8.97 -24.64
C GLY A 335 31.03 -10.30 -25.01
N ARG A 336 31.59 -11.47 -24.66
CA ARG A 336 31.02 -12.77 -25.07
C ARG A 336 30.14 -13.48 -24.04
N SER A 337 30.02 -13.00 -22.81
CA SER A 337 29.30 -13.74 -21.75
C SER A 337 27.89 -13.25 -21.42
N GLU A 338 27.43 -12.12 -21.97
CA GLU A 338 26.11 -11.57 -21.63
C GLU A 338 24.96 -11.98 -22.57
N GLN A 339 25.23 -12.86 -23.56
CA GLN A 339 24.18 -13.32 -24.48
C GLN A 339 23.11 -14.23 -23.85
N PHE A 340 23.26 -14.67 -22.59
CA PHE A 340 22.32 -15.59 -21.96
C PHE A 340 21.15 -14.91 -21.22
N GLY A 341 21.21 -13.60 -20.95
CA GLY A 341 20.19 -12.87 -20.18
C GLY A 341 19.04 -12.24 -20.99
N ALA A 342 19.18 -12.12 -22.31
CA ALA A 342 18.31 -11.26 -23.12
C ALA A 342 16.98 -11.90 -23.59
N ASN A 343 16.82 -13.22 -23.52
CA ASN A 343 15.68 -13.91 -24.15
C ASN A 343 14.40 -14.01 -23.28
N LEU A 344 14.46 -13.67 -21.99
CA LEU A 344 13.28 -13.77 -21.11
C LEU A 344 12.37 -12.51 -21.14
N LEU A 345 12.86 -11.39 -21.65
CA LEU A 345 12.21 -10.07 -21.56
C LEU A 345 11.35 -9.68 -22.77
N TRP A 346 11.19 -10.57 -23.76
CA TRP A 346 10.41 -10.28 -24.97
C TRP A 346 8.89 -10.49 -24.83
N GLY A 347 8.41 -11.07 -23.72
CA GLY A 347 6.99 -11.44 -23.56
C GLY A 347 6.04 -10.29 -23.19
N ALA A 348 6.51 -9.23 -22.53
CA ALA A 348 5.63 -8.20 -21.95
C ALA A 348 5.52 -6.91 -22.81
N SER A 349 6.46 -6.70 -23.74
CA SER A 349 6.63 -5.42 -24.46
C SER A 349 5.73 -5.24 -25.68
N ALA A 350 4.98 -6.27 -26.09
CA ALA A 350 4.22 -6.28 -27.34
C ALA A 350 2.86 -5.56 -27.28
N LEU A 351 2.33 -5.26 -26.08
CA LEU A 351 0.95 -4.77 -25.91
C LEU A 351 0.78 -3.24 -25.96
N THR A 352 1.85 -2.45 -25.89
CA THR A 352 1.76 -0.96 -25.82
C THR A 352 1.99 -0.23 -27.14
N LEU A 353 2.27 -0.94 -28.24
CA LEU A 353 2.53 -0.32 -29.54
C LEU A 353 1.27 0.09 -30.32
N LEU A 354 0.05 -0.20 -29.83
CA LEU A 354 -1.18 -0.01 -30.61
C LEU A 354 -1.92 1.33 -30.41
N SER A 355 -1.49 2.22 -29.50
CA SER A 355 -2.22 3.49 -29.26
C SER A 355 -1.57 4.75 -29.85
N GLY A 356 -0.31 4.69 -30.31
CA GLY A 356 0.48 5.91 -30.58
C GLY A 356 0.80 6.24 -32.05
N VAL A 357 0.39 5.41 -33.03
CA VAL A 357 0.81 5.57 -34.45
C VAL A 357 -0.35 5.99 -35.37
N GLY A 358 -1.55 6.21 -34.84
CA GLY A 358 -2.77 6.37 -35.63
C GLY A 358 -3.02 7.69 -36.38
N LEU A 359 -2.13 8.70 -36.34
CA LEU A 359 -2.49 10.04 -36.83
C LEU A 359 -1.51 10.73 -37.80
N TYR A 360 -0.52 10.04 -38.37
CA TYR A 360 0.45 10.73 -39.24
C TYR A 360 0.84 10.01 -40.55
N VAL A 361 0.04 9.05 -41.02
CA VAL A 361 0.32 8.34 -42.28
C VAL A 361 -0.77 8.52 -43.36
N TRP A 362 -1.88 9.22 -43.08
CA TRP A 362 -2.94 9.38 -44.09
C TRP A 362 -2.63 10.44 -45.17
N ASP A 363 -1.79 11.44 -44.87
CA ASP A 363 -1.62 12.61 -45.76
C ASP A 363 -0.54 12.45 -46.85
N TRP A 364 0.23 11.37 -46.82
CA TRP A 364 1.38 11.16 -47.73
C TRP A 364 1.10 10.18 -48.89
N MET A 365 -0.10 9.61 -48.99
CA MET A 365 -0.49 8.73 -50.12
C MET A 365 -1.46 9.40 -51.11
N ALA A 366 -1.68 10.72 -51.03
CA ALA A 366 -2.74 11.39 -51.79
C ALA A 366 -2.30 12.19 -53.04
N ASP A 367 -1.02 12.28 -53.39
CA ASP A 367 -0.59 12.99 -54.61
C ASP A 367 0.43 12.18 -55.43
N GLY A 368 -0.03 11.71 -56.60
CA GLY A 368 0.80 11.00 -57.58
C GLY A 368 -0.02 10.37 -58.72
N ASP A 369 -0.53 11.22 -59.62
CA ASP A 369 -0.89 11.03 -61.04
C ASP A 369 -1.71 9.81 -61.53
N GLU A 370 -2.85 10.14 -62.15
CA GLU A 370 -3.74 9.26 -62.94
C GLU A 370 -3.04 8.56 -64.14
N PRO A 371 -3.59 7.41 -64.57
CA PRO A 371 -4.01 7.33 -65.96
C PRO A 371 -5.47 6.89 -66.15
N ALA A 372 -5.96 7.23 -67.35
CA ALA A 372 -7.35 7.34 -67.78
C ALA A 372 -8.18 6.04 -67.95
N GLN A 373 -9.48 6.20 -67.66
CA GLN A 373 -10.70 5.68 -68.29
C GLN A 373 -11.03 4.16 -68.31
N ALA A 374 -12.17 3.81 -67.69
CA ALA A 374 -13.34 3.25 -68.40
C ALA A 374 -14.63 3.27 -67.54
N ALA A 375 -15.65 3.98 -68.08
CA ALA A 375 -17.11 3.90 -67.95
C ALA A 375 -17.78 3.05 -66.84
N SER A 376 -18.77 3.64 -66.13
CA SER A 376 -20.20 3.52 -66.47
C SER A 376 -21.13 4.22 -65.45
N SER A 377 -22.04 5.07 -65.96
CA SER A 377 -23.41 5.41 -65.48
C SER A 377 -23.65 5.65 -63.98
N SER A 378 -24.32 6.72 -63.53
CA SER A 378 -25.57 7.26 -64.06
C SER A 378 -25.87 8.67 -63.53
N ASP A 379 -26.48 9.43 -64.43
CA ASP A 379 -27.11 10.75 -64.35
C ASP A 379 -27.46 11.39 -63.00
N ALA A 380 -27.13 12.68 -63.00
CA ALA A 380 -27.74 13.73 -62.22
C ALA A 380 -29.15 14.07 -62.72
N THR A 381 -29.97 14.63 -61.84
CA THR A 381 -30.96 15.71 -62.06
C THR A 381 -31.61 15.95 -60.69
N SER A 382 -31.89 17.15 -60.18
CA SER A 382 -31.78 18.53 -60.64
C SER A 382 -32.22 19.39 -59.44
N TYR A 383 -31.48 20.46 -59.13
CA TYR A 383 -31.93 21.61 -58.32
C TYR A 383 -33.14 22.32 -59.00
N PRO A 384 -33.96 23.18 -58.33
CA PRO A 384 -33.51 24.29 -57.49
C PRO A 384 -34.34 24.71 -56.23
N GLU A 385 -33.65 25.47 -55.38
CA GLU A 385 -34.01 26.60 -54.47
C GLU A 385 -35.30 27.42 -54.74
N PRO A 386 -35.68 28.45 -53.93
CA PRO A 386 -35.46 28.74 -52.49
C PRO A 386 -36.66 29.43 -51.75
N ALA A 387 -36.60 29.45 -50.39
CA ALA A 387 -37.05 30.50 -49.44
C ALA A 387 -38.56 30.94 -49.40
N PRO A 388 -39.04 31.79 -48.44
CA PRO A 388 -38.41 32.38 -47.24
C PRO A 388 -39.23 32.31 -45.92
N ASN A 389 -38.49 32.44 -44.81
CA ASN A 389 -38.70 33.33 -43.65
C ASN A 389 -40.07 34.01 -43.41
N THR A 390 -40.69 33.73 -42.26
CA THR A 390 -41.35 34.66 -41.30
C THR A 390 -41.70 33.80 -40.06
N GLY A 391 -41.53 34.16 -38.80
CA GLY A 391 -41.58 35.47 -38.16
C GLY A 391 -42.87 35.58 -37.32
N VAL A 392 -42.76 35.26 -36.01
CA VAL A 392 -43.53 35.81 -34.85
C VAL A 392 -45.03 35.49 -34.69
N GLU A 393 -45.40 34.92 -33.52
CA GLU A 393 -46.54 35.24 -32.59
C GLU A 393 -46.81 33.99 -31.71
N LEU A 394 -46.55 33.98 -30.40
CA LEU A 394 -47.37 34.43 -29.25
C LEU A 394 -48.68 33.64 -29.01
N LEU A 395 -48.92 33.34 -27.71
CA LEU A 395 -50.08 32.72 -27.03
C LEU A 395 -50.02 31.18 -26.98
N ASP A 396 -50.15 30.49 -25.83
CA ASP A 396 -50.71 30.81 -24.50
C ASP A 396 -49.79 30.36 -23.35
#